data_AF-A0A951DS48-F1
#
_entry.id   AF-A0A951DS48-F1
#
_cell.length_a   1.000
_cell.length_b   1.000
_cell.length_c   1.000
_cell.angle_alpha   90.00
_cell.angle_beta   90.00
_cell.angle_gamma   90.00
#
_symmetry.space_group_name_H-M   'P 1'
#
loop_
_entity.id
_entity.type
_entity.pdbx_description
1 polymer ?
#
loop_
_entity_poly.entity_id
_entity_poly.type
_entity_poly.pdbx_seq_one_letter_code
_entity_poly.pdbx_strand_id
1 'polypeptide(L)'
;MRRRLPPTLVGGCILIGVVVLTALVSIVWTPGDPTHVDVAQRFSPPGAVGTLGTDQLGRDELSRLMAGARNTLVVGVVTVVIALGIGVPV
;
A
#
# COMPACT_ATOMS: atom_id res chain seq x y z
N MET A 1 -24.71 9.16 -27.38
CA MET A 1 -24.95 8.88 -25.95
C MET A 1 -23.63 8.97 -25.17
N ARG A 2 -23.16 10.15 -24.75
CA ARG A 2 -21.95 10.29 -23.93
C ARG A 2 -22.32 9.96 -22.47
N ARG A 3 -22.07 8.73 -22.01
CA ARG A 3 -22.21 8.38 -20.60
C ARG A 3 -21.16 9.16 -19.82
N ARG A 4 -21.56 10.22 -19.10
CA ARG A 4 -20.67 10.88 -18.13
C ARG A 4 -20.44 9.88 -17.00
N LEU A 5 -19.18 9.57 -16.71
CA LEU A 5 -18.83 8.70 -15.59
C LEU A 5 -19.26 9.40 -14.29
N PRO A 6 -19.93 8.70 -13.36
CA PRO A 6 -20.33 9.30 -12.09
C PRO A 6 -19.06 9.67 -11.29
N PRO A 7 -19.05 10.83 -10.60
CA PRO A 7 -17.86 11.32 -9.89
C PRO A 7 -17.40 10.37 -8.78
N THR A 8 -18.30 9.61 -8.19
CA THR A 8 -17.97 8.56 -7.20
C THR A 8 -17.16 7.42 -7.78
N LEU A 9 -17.48 6.98 -9.00
CA LEU A 9 -16.73 5.94 -9.71
C LEU A 9 -15.33 6.45 -10.06
N VAL A 10 -15.22 7.70 -10.53
CA VAL A 10 -13.93 8.33 -10.83
C VAL A 10 -13.07 8.40 -9.57
N GLY A 11 -13.62 8.87 -8.44
CA GLY A 11 -12.92 8.92 -7.16
C GLY A 11 -12.45 7.55 -6.68
N GLY A 12 -13.31 6.53 -6.76
CA GLY A 12 -12.96 5.15 -6.41
C GLY A 12 -11.85 4.57 -7.29
N CYS A 13 -11.94 4.78 -8.61
CA CYS A 13 -10.90 4.34 -9.55
C CYS A 13 -9.56 5.03 -9.29
N ILE A 14 -9.57 6.33 -8.97
CA ILE A 14 -8.34 7.05 -8.62
C ILE A 14 -7.72 6.48 -7.33
N LEU A 15 -8.52 6.29 -6.28
CA LEU A 15 -8.04 5.76 -5.01
C LEU A 15 -7.41 4.37 -5.18
N ILE A 16 -8.12 3.45 -5.82
CA ILE A 16 -7.62 2.10 -6.11
C ILE A 16 -6.38 2.17 -7.01
N GLY A 17 -6.41 3.03 -8.04
CA GLY A 17 -5.28 3.25 -8.94
C GLY A 17 -4.02 3.68 -8.19
N VAL A 18 -4.13 4.60 -7.22
CA VAL A 18 -2.99 5.04 -6.40
C VAL A 18 -2.44 3.89 -5.55
N VAL A 19 -3.30 3.07 -4.93
CA VAL A 19 -2.86 1.92 -4.12
C VAL A 19 -2.15 0.88 -4.99
N VAL A 20 -2.72 0.56 -6.16
CA VAL A 20 -2.13 -0.38 -7.12
C VAL A 20 -0.80 0.14 -7.64
N LEU A 21 -0.71 1.41 -8.03
CA LEU A 21 0.53 2.01 -8.48
C LEU A 21 1.60 1.99 -7.38
N THR A 22 1.25 2.39 -6.16
CA THR A 22 2.18 2.36 -5.02
C THR A 22 2.70 0.95 -4.75
N ALA A 23 1.82 -0.06 -4.81
CA ALA A 23 2.22 -1.45 -4.62
C ALA A 23 3.08 -1.99 -5.77
N LEU A 24 2.83 -1.59 -7.01
CA LEU A 24 3.66 -1.97 -8.15
C LEU A 24 5.04 -1.32 -8.07
N VAL A 25 5.12 -0.03 -7.72
CA VAL A 25 6.39 0.67 -7.50
C VAL A 25 7.18 0.00 -6.36
N SER A 26 6.51 -0.37 -5.28
CA SER A 26 7.08 -1.09 -4.12
C SER A 26 7.78 -2.41 -4.48
N ILE A 27 7.39 -3.08 -5.57
CA ILE A 27 8.04 -4.32 -6.03
C ILE A 27 9.45 -4.04 -6.54
N VAL A 28 9.67 -2.89 -7.19
CA VAL A 28 10.93 -2.54 -7.83
C VAL A 28 11.78 -1.65 -6.93
N TRP A 29 11.15 -0.77 -6.15
CA TRP A 29 11.85 0.23 -5.36
C TRP A 29 11.08 0.61 -4.10
N THR A 30 11.79 0.62 -2.98
CA THR A 30 11.42 1.30 -1.74
C THR A 30 12.58 2.20 -1.31
N PRO A 31 12.33 3.38 -0.73
CA PRO A 31 13.39 4.31 -0.33
C PRO A 31 14.35 3.75 0.74
N GLY A 32 13.87 2.83 1.57
CA GLY A 32 14.66 2.11 2.57
C GLY A 32 14.20 0.65 2.70
N ASP A 33 14.88 -0.11 3.56
CA ASP A 33 14.46 -1.46 3.91
C ASP A 33 13.26 -1.37 4.90
N PRO A 34 12.06 -1.84 4.51
CA PRO A 34 10.86 -1.76 5.35
C PRO A 34 10.95 -2.60 6.64
N THR A 35 11.90 -3.53 6.72
CA THR A 35 12.10 -4.42 7.87
C THR A 35 13.30 -4.05 8.72
N HIS A 36 14.17 -3.15 8.27
CA HIS A 36 15.35 -2.75 9.00
C HIS A 36 15.00 -1.89 10.21
N VAL A 37 15.42 -2.33 11.39
CA VAL A 37 15.10 -1.71 12.69
C VAL A 37 16.32 -0.91 13.16
N ASP A 38 16.19 0.41 13.25
CA ASP A 38 17.19 1.28 13.88
C ASP A 38 16.63 1.96 15.15
N VAL A 39 16.89 1.35 16.31
CA VAL A 39 16.42 1.84 17.60
C VAL A 39 16.97 3.23 17.96
N ALA A 40 18.13 3.61 17.43
CA ALA A 40 18.72 4.93 17.70
C ALA A 40 17.93 6.06 17.03
N GLN A 41 17.18 5.76 15.97
CA GLN A 41 16.47 6.73 15.15
C GLN A 41 14.95 6.67 15.32
N ARG A 42 14.44 6.18 16.46
CA ARG A 42 13.00 6.14 16.77
C ARG A 42 12.36 7.53 16.78
N PHE A 43 11.14 7.65 16.24
CA PHE A 43 10.38 8.90 16.19
C PHE A 43 11.13 10.06 15.51
N SER A 44 11.97 9.74 14.53
CA SER A 44 12.68 10.77 13.78
C SER A 44 11.67 11.53 12.91
N PRO A 45 11.76 12.88 12.89
CA PRO A 45 10.85 13.69 12.09
C PRO A 45 11.02 13.42 10.59
N PRO A 46 10.01 13.76 9.76
CA PRO A 46 10.09 13.62 8.31
C PRO A 46 11.32 14.35 7.76
N GLY A 47 12.10 13.67 6.90
CA GLY A 47 13.27 14.23 6.23
C GLY A 47 14.63 14.05 6.93
N ALA A 48 14.67 13.66 8.22
CA ALA A 48 15.93 13.42 8.93
C ALA A 48 16.56 12.06 8.61
N VAL A 49 15.72 11.05 8.35
CA VAL A 49 16.13 9.65 8.19
C VAL A 49 15.33 8.96 7.07
N GLY A 50 14.04 9.28 6.97
CA GLY A 50 13.13 8.77 5.95
C GLY A 50 12.22 9.88 5.44
N THR A 51 11.65 9.69 4.26
CA THR A 51 10.76 10.67 3.60
C THR A 51 9.50 10.98 4.42
N LEU A 52 8.98 10.00 5.18
CA LEU A 52 7.89 10.19 6.14
C LEU A 52 8.34 10.10 7.61
N GLY A 53 9.64 9.93 7.87
CA GLY A 53 10.17 9.70 9.21
C GLY A 53 10.17 8.22 9.59
N THR A 54 10.31 7.95 10.89
CA THR A 54 10.45 6.59 11.42
C THR A 54 9.42 6.23 12.49
N ASP A 55 9.04 4.95 12.56
CA ASP A 55 8.13 4.42 13.59
C ASP A 55 8.77 4.34 14.98
N GLN A 56 8.01 3.88 15.98
CA GLN A 56 8.45 3.50 17.33
C GLN A 56 9.59 2.48 17.37
N LEU A 57 9.81 1.72 16.28
CA LEU A 57 10.96 0.82 16.14
C LEU A 57 12.09 1.44 15.31
N GLY A 58 11.95 2.67 14.82
CA GLY A 58 12.95 3.34 13.98
C GLY A 58 12.98 2.85 12.53
N ARG A 59 11.89 2.22 12.07
CA ARG A 59 11.74 1.75 10.69
C ARG A 59 11.24 2.89 9.81
N ASP A 60 11.70 2.99 8.56
CA ASP A 60 11.20 3.99 7.60
C ASP A 60 9.72 3.75 7.26
N GLU A 61 8.88 4.73 7.62
CA GLU A 61 7.44 4.59 7.53
C GLU A 61 6.93 4.55 6.09
N LEU A 62 7.57 5.29 5.17
CA LEU A 62 7.16 5.28 3.77
C LEU A 62 7.39 3.92 3.13
N SER A 63 8.56 3.33 3.36
CA SER A 63 8.86 1.98 2.88
C SER A 63 7.90 0.93 3.46
N ARG A 64 7.48 1.07 4.73
CA ARG A 64 6.47 0.18 5.32
C ARG A 64 5.09 0.35 4.73
N LEU A 65 4.66 1.58 4.42
CA LEU A 65 3.39 1.82 3.75
C LEU A 65 3.39 1.20 2.34
N MET A 66 4.49 1.35 1.60
CA MET A 66 4.66 0.74 0.28
C MET A 66 4.64 -0.79 0.35
N ALA A 67 5.35 -1.39 1.32
CA ALA A 67 5.33 -2.83 1.53
C ALA A 67 3.95 -3.32 1.99
N GLY A 68 3.27 -2.57 2.85
CA GLY A 68 1.91 -2.83 3.31
C GLY A 68 0.89 -2.80 2.17
N ALA A 69 1.01 -1.86 1.23
CA ALA A 69 0.14 -1.77 0.05
C ALA A 69 0.21 -3.06 -0.79
N ARG A 70 1.42 -3.62 -0.98
CA ARG A 70 1.60 -4.90 -1.67
C ARG A 70 0.89 -6.04 -0.92
N ASN A 71 1.08 -6.13 0.39
CA ASN A 71 0.44 -7.16 1.21
C ASN A 71 -1.09 -7.08 1.15
N THR A 72 -1.66 -5.87 1.26
CA THR A 72 -3.11 -5.65 1.20
C THR A 72 -3.70 -6.09 -0.15
N LEU A 73 -3.03 -5.80 -1.26
CA LEU A 73 -3.49 -6.26 -2.58
C LEU A 73 -3.50 -7.78 -2.69
N VAL A 74 -2.42 -8.44 -2.26
CA VAL A 74 -2.33 -9.91 -2.29
C VAL A 74 -3.44 -10.53 -1.45
N VAL A 75 -3.61 -10.06 -0.21
CA VAL A 75 -4.66 -10.56 0.70
C VAL A 75 -6.05 -10.33 0.09
N GLY A 76 -6.32 -9.15 -0.45
CA GLY A 76 -7.61 -8.83 -1.08
C GLY A 76 -7.92 -9.76 -2.25
N VAL A 77 -6.97 -9.94 -3.18
CA VAL A 77 -7.14 -10.83 -4.35
C VAL A 77 -7.34 -12.27 -3.91
N VAL A 78 -6.52 -12.79 -3.01
CA VAL A 78 -6.62 -14.17 -2.51
C VAL A 78 -7.97 -14.40 -1.82
N THR A 79 -8.42 -13.45 -1.01
CA THR A 79 -9.72 -13.54 -0.33
C THR A 79 -10.88 -13.61 -1.32
N VAL A 80 -10.88 -12.77 -2.37
CA VAL A 80 -11.92 -12.79 -3.41
C VAL A 80 -11.90 -14.11 -4.18
N VAL A 81 -10.72 -14.63 -4.54
CA VAL A 81 -10.59 -15.91 -5.24
C VAL A 81 -11.17 -17.05 -4.40
N ILE A 82 -10.84 -17.12 -3.11
CA ILE A 82 -11.39 -18.13 -2.19
C ILE A 82 -12.90 -17.98 -2.04
N ALA A 83 -13.38 -16.75 -1.85
CA ALA A 83 -14.81 -16.47 -1.70
C ALA A 83 -15.61 -16.88 -2.94
N LEU A 84 -15.10 -16.62 -4.15
CA LEU A 84 -15.74 -17.04 -5.39
C LEU A 84 -15.66 -18.57 -5.58
N GLY A 85 -14.53 -19.19 -5.24
CA GLY A 85 -14.32 -20.63 -5.43
C GLY A 85 -15.13 -21.51 -4.48
N ILE A 86 -15.36 -21.06 -3.23
CA ILE A 86 -16.08 -21.85 -2.21
C ILE A 86 -17.50 -21.31 -2.00
N GLY A 87 -17.69 -19.99 -2.04
CA GLY A 87 -18.92 -19.34 -1.62
C GLY A 87 -20.00 -19.21 -2.69
N VAL A 88 -19.67 -19.41 -3.97
CA VAL A 88 -20.68 -19.39 -5.05
C VAL A 88 -21.28 -20.78 -5.18
N PRO A 89 -22.57 -20.99 -4.83
CA PRO A 89 -23.24 -22.24 -5.14
C PRO A 89 -23.36 -22.35 -6.67
N VAL A 90 -22.66 -23.32 -7.23
CA VAL A 90 -22.74 -23.73 -8.65
C VAL A 90 -23.96 -24.59 -8.92
#